data_AF-A0A4R6XUF2-F1
#
_entry.id   AF-A0A4R6XUF2-F1
#
_cell.length_a   1.000
_cell.length_b   1.000
_cell.length_c   1.000
_cell.angle_alpha   90.00
_cell.angle_beta   90.00
_cell.angle_gamma   90.00
#
_symmetry.space_group_name_H-M   'P 1'
#
loop_
_entity.id
_entity.type
_entity.pdbx_description
1 polymer ?
#
loop_
_entity_poly.entity_id
_entity_poly.type
_entity_poly.pdbx_seq_one_letter_code
_entity_poly.pdbx_strand_id
1 'polypeptide(L)'
;MFKNSENIRIDLIEVDDAEPMAGALFKKAFNANIPDFPKHFLLLATDGSELTVTLGYGHVTKLHNIYLGGGMCVNSRALKHLPKPVRQDLSQQGGVAFTLVSKIVNSLDDCDAVFAYVGHRAAYKIDLAVGFIQTQYDHLIVYWKKQLDESTQKELIELAHQQGPF
;
A
#
# COMPACT_ATOMS: atom_id res chain seq x y z
N MET A 1 -10.90 -15.54 16.81
CA MET A 1 -10.19 -16.39 15.83
C MET A 1 -11.19 -16.74 14.75
N PHE A 2 -10.83 -16.57 13.49
CA PHE A 2 -11.68 -16.88 12.34
C PHE A 2 -12.17 -18.33 12.41
N LYS A 3 -13.50 -18.54 12.45
CA LYS A 3 -14.10 -19.87 12.65
C LYS A 3 -14.50 -20.58 11.36
N ASN A 4 -14.72 -19.86 10.26
CA ASN A 4 -15.09 -20.41 8.96
C ASN A 4 -14.36 -19.67 7.84
N SER A 5 -13.76 -20.39 6.89
CA SER A 5 -13.06 -19.83 5.73
C SER A 5 -14.00 -19.37 4.61
N GLU A 6 -15.22 -19.90 4.53
CA GLU A 6 -16.13 -19.66 3.40
C GLU A 6 -16.67 -18.23 3.31
N ASN A 7 -16.56 -17.45 4.40
CA ASN A 7 -17.10 -16.09 4.49
C ASN A 7 -16.03 -15.03 4.79
N ILE A 8 -14.75 -15.34 4.58
CA ILE A 8 -13.69 -14.35 4.82
C ILE A 8 -13.49 -13.51 3.57
N ARG A 9 -13.71 -12.20 3.72
CA ARG A 9 -13.47 -11.21 2.70
C ARG A 9 -12.17 -10.46 2.96
N ILE A 10 -11.47 -10.10 1.90
CA ILE A 10 -10.28 -9.27 1.95
C ILE A 10 -10.51 -7.99 1.16
N ASP A 11 -10.74 -6.91 1.88
CA ASP A 11 -11.16 -5.63 1.33
C ASP A 11 -10.13 -4.54 1.63
N LEU A 12 -9.97 -3.63 0.67
CA LEU A 12 -9.25 -2.37 0.89
C LEU A 12 -10.29 -1.34 1.28
N ILE A 13 -10.05 -0.62 2.38
CA ILE A 13 -10.85 0.54 2.75
C ILE A 13 -9.97 1.79 2.83
N GLU A 14 -10.51 2.93 2.42
CA GLU A 14 -9.98 4.26 2.72
C GLU A 14 -10.62 4.75 4.02
N VAL A 15 -9.83 5.33 4.93
CA VAL A 15 -10.32 5.89 6.20
C VAL A 15 -9.69 7.25 6.46
N ASP A 16 -10.42 8.11 7.17
CA ASP A 16 -9.91 9.42 7.60
C ASP A 16 -8.94 9.29 8.78
N ASP A 17 -9.17 8.32 9.68
CA ASP A 17 -8.32 8.05 10.83
C ASP A 17 -7.99 6.55 10.91
N ALA A 18 -6.71 6.23 10.66
CA ALA A 18 -6.20 4.87 10.73
C ALA A 18 -5.55 4.52 12.08
N GLU A 19 -5.38 5.48 13.00
CA GLU A 19 -4.71 5.27 14.29
C GLU A 19 -5.34 4.13 15.10
N PRO A 20 -6.68 4.01 15.23
CA PRO A 20 -7.31 2.92 15.99
C PRO A 20 -7.01 1.52 15.43
N MET A 21 -6.75 1.41 14.13
CA MET A 21 -6.65 0.12 13.43
C MET A 21 -5.22 -0.25 13.01
N ALA A 22 -4.34 0.74 12.88
CA ALA A 22 -2.98 0.57 12.36
C ALA A 22 -1.91 1.31 13.16
N GLY A 23 -2.23 2.19 14.11
CA GLY A 23 -1.25 2.99 14.85
C GLY A 23 -0.15 2.14 15.51
N ALA A 24 -0.56 1.07 16.22
CA ALA A 24 0.37 0.13 16.82
C ALA A 24 1.23 -0.64 15.80
N LEU A 25 0.68 -0.94 14.62
CA LEU A 25 1.41 -1.59 13.53
C LEU A 25 2.45 -0.64 12.94
N PHE A 26 2.04 0.59 12.64
CA PHE A 26 2.89 1.63 12.07
C PHE A 26 4.04 2.00 13.01
N LYS A 27 3.73 2.21 14.29
CA LYS A 27 4.74 2.49 15.32
C LYS A 27 5.78 1.39 15.44
N LYS A 28 5.37 0.13 15.30
CA LYS A 28 6.33 -0.98 15.30
C LYS A 28 7.21 -1.00 14.04
N ALA A 29 6.67 -0.63 12.89
CA ALA A 29 7.40 -0.67 11.62
C ALA A 29 8.36 0.52 11.45
N PHE A 30 7.94 1.71 11.87
CA PHE A 30 8.62 2.97 11.58
C PHE A 30 9.10 3.73 12.82
N ASN A 31 8.78 3.26 14.03
CA ASN A 31 9.05 3.98 15.29
C ASN A 31 8.50 5.42 15.29
N ALA A 32 7.33 5.59 14.65
CA ALA A 32 6.63 6.87 14.47
C ALA A 32 5.12 6.67 14.66
N ASN A 33 4.37 7.77 14.74
CA ASN A 33 2.90 7.71 14.73
C ASN A 33 2.39 7.79 13.29
N ILE A 34 1.17 7.30 13.05
CA ILE A 34 0.52 7.53 11.75
C ILE A 34 0.42 9.05 11.55
N PRO A 35 0.82 9.57 10.37
CA PRO A 35 0.72 10.99 10.10
C PRO A 35 -0.76 11.38 9.99
N ASP A 36 -1.12 12.60 10.39
CA ASP A 36 -2.49 13.14 10.42
C ASP A 36 -3.01 13.57 9.03
N PHE A 37 -2.10 13.58 8.06
CA PHE A 37 -2.31 13.51 6.62
C PHE A 37 -1.43 12.36 6.14
N PRO A 38 -1.73 11.62 5.07
CA PRO A 38 -2.67 11.90 3.99
C PRO A 38 -3.79 10.85 3.88
N LYS A 39 -4.23 10.44 2.67
CA LYS A 39 -5.22 9.35 2.52
C LYS A 39 -4.69 8.05 3.12
N HIS A 40 -5.47 7.42 3.99
CA HIS A 40 -5.07 6.19 4.67
C HIS A 40 -5.82 4.98 4.13
N PHE A 41 -5.08 3.89 3.90
CA PHE A 41 -5.64 2.65 3.39
C PHE A 41 -5.35 1.47 4.31
N LEU A 42 -6.37 0.65 4.52
CA LEU A 42 -6.28 -0.57 5.32
C LEU A 42 -6.70 -1.77 4.47
N LEU A 43 -5.86 -2.81 4.43
CA LEU A 43 -6.28 -4.11 3.94
C LEU A 43 -6.82 -4.91 5.12
N LEU A 44 -8.10 -5.25 5.08
CA LEU A 44 -8.82 -5.90 6.16
C LEU A 44 -9.23 -7.31 5.77
N ALA A 45 -9.13 -8.25 6.72
CA ALA A 45 -9.83 -9.51 6.67
C ALA A 45 -11.06 -9.45 7.58
N THR A 46 -12.25 -9.70 7.03
CA THR A 46 -13.50 -9.71 7.77
C THR A 46 -14.23 -11.03 7.57
N ASP A 47 -14.76 -11.63 8.64
CA ASP A 47 -15.61 -12.83 8.54
C ASP A 47 -17.10 -12.53 8.59
N GLY A 48 -17.92 -13.56 8.36
CA GLY A 48 -19.38 -13.45 8.41
C GLY A 48 -19.97 -13.13 9.79
N SER A 49 -19.14 -12.99 10.84
CA SER A 49 -19.53 -12.51 12.18
C SER A 49 -19.05 -11.10 12.47
N GLU A 50 -18.59 -10.36 11.44
CA GLU A 50 -18.04 -9.01 11.53
C GLU A 50 -16.73 -8.91 12.34
N LEU A 51 -16.06 -10.05 12.59
CA LEU A 51 -14.72 -10.01 13.13
C LEU A 51 -13.75 -9.49 12.07
N THR A 52 -13.22 -8.28 12.29
CA THR A 52 -12.29 -7.60 11.38
C THR A 52 -10.87 -7.58 11.94
N VAL A 53 -9.89 -7.85 11.07
CA VAL A 53 -8.45 -7.78 11.40
C VAL A 53 -7.69 -7.01 10.31
N THR A 54 -6.87 -6.04 10.73
CA THR A 54 -5.94 -5.33 9.85
C THR A 54 -4.79 -6.24 9.41
N LEU A 55 -4.72 -6.52 8.11
CA LEU A 55 -3.64 -7.25 7.46
C LEU A 55 -2.47 -6.34 7.07
N GLY A 56 -2.76 -5.10 6.65
CA GLY A 56 -1.74 -4.13 6.27
C GLY A 56 -2.29 -2.72 6.21
N TYR A 57 -1.38 -1.76 6.19
CA TYR A 57 -1.63 -0.34 6.12
C TYR A 57 -0.70 0.30 5.10
N GLY A 58 -1.17 1.32 4.39
CA GLY A 58 -0.37 2.22 3.57
C GLY A 58 -1.07 3.58 3.45
N HIS A 59 -0.34 4.60 3.04
CA HIS A 59 -0.93 5.92 2.83
C HIS A 59 -0.37 6.59 1.57
N VAL A 60 -1.12 7.55 1.03
CA VAL A 60 -0.68 8.32 -0.15
C VAL A 60 -0.99 9.80 0.00
N THR A 61 -0.01 10.66 -0.27
CA THR A 61 -0.16 12.12 -0.29
C THR A 61 -0.44 12.60 -1.70
N LYS A 62 -1.54 13.33 -1.90
CA LYS A 62 -1.82 14.01 -3.17
C LYS A 62 -0.83 15.17 -3.35
N LEU A 63 -0.16 15.22 -4.50
CA LEU A 63 0.65 16.36 -4.91
C LEU A 63 0.29 16.69 -6.37
N HIS A 64 -0.48 17.75 -6.59
CA HIS A 64 -1.01 18.11 -7.90
C HIS A 64 -1.76 16.92 -8.56
N ASN A 65 -1.28 16.47 -9.72
CA ASN A 65 -1.80 15.34 -10.49
C ASN A 65 -1.11 14.00 -10.17
N ILE A 66 -0.30 13.91 -9.11
CA ILE A 66 0.37 12.67 -8.70
C ILE A 66 0.03 12.32 -7.25
N TYR A 67 0.31 11.08 -6.88
CA TYR A 67 0.33 10.63 -5.47
C TYR A 67 1.72 10.19 -5.06
N LEU A 68 2.09 10.45 -3.82
CA LEU A 68 3.31 10.00 -3.16
C LEU A 68 2.92 8.93 -2.13
N GLY A 69 3.27 7.67 -2.39
CA GLY A 69 2.94 6.53 -1.55
C GLY A 69 4.03 6.21 -0.53
N GLY A 70 3.64 6.15 0.74
CA GLY A 70 4.55 5.99 1.87
C GLY A 70 4.00 5.06 2.96
N GLY A 71 4.88 4.73 3.91
CA GLY A 71 4.48 4.12 5.18
C GLY A 71 3.82 2.75 5.12
N MET A 72 4.02 1.99 4.04
CA MET A 72 3.41 0.67 3.90
C MET A 72 3.97 -0.32 4.92
N CYS A 73 3.10 -0.98 5.69
CA CYS A 73 3.48 -2.03 6.62
C CYS A 73 2.46 -3.19 6.66
N VAL A 74 2.97 -4.39 6.94
CA VAL A 74 2.19 -5.64 6.95
C VAL A 74 2.13 -6.24 8.35
N ASN A 75 0.94 -6.67 8.75
CA ASN A 75 0.70 -7.38 10.00
C ASN A 75 0.89 -8.89 9.83
N SER A 76 2.14 -9.35 9.83
CA SER A 76 2.45 -10.79 9.69
C SER A 76 1.90 -11.65 10.84
N ARG A 77 1.54 -11.05 11.98
CA ARG A 77 0.89 -11.77 13.09
C ARG A 77 -0.58 -12.04 12.77
N ALA A 78 -1.30 -11.07 12.21
CA ALA A 78 -2.69 -11.23 11.76
C ALA A 78 -2.85 -12.40 10.79
N LEU A 79 -1.89 -12.58 9.88
CA LEU A 79 -1.88 -13.71 8.95
C LEU A 79 -2.00 -15.06 9.65
N LYS A 80 -1.36 -15.25 10.82
CA LYS A 80 -1.43 -16.53 11.54
C LYS A 80 -2.84 -16.88 12.04
N HIS A 81 -3.72 -15.89 12.14
CA HIS A 81 -5.11 -16.08 12.56
C HIS A 81 -6.05 -16.40 11.40
N LEU A 82 -5.61 -16.17 10.14
CA LEU A 82 -6.40 -16.52 8.97
C LEU A 82 -6.42 -18.04 8.73
N PRO A 83 -7.56 -18.60 8.29
CA PRO A 83 -7.62 -19.98 7.84
C PRO A 83 -6.61 -20.27 6.73
N LYS A 84 -6.15 -21.53 6.66
CA LYS A 84 -5.15 -21.96 5.69
C LYS A 84 -5.54 -21.63 4.22
N PRO A 85 -6.78 -21.86 3.75
CA PRO A 85 -7.16 -21.53 2.37
C PRO A 85 -6.95 -20.05 2.05
N VAL A 86 -7.46 -19.14 2.89
CA VAL A 86 -7.30 -17.69 2.71
C VAL A 86 -5.83 -17.26 2.65
N ARG A 87 -4.96 -17.87 3.48
CA ARG A 87 -3.52 -17.60 3.42
C ARG A 87 -2.89 -18.08 2.13
N GLN A 88 -3.33 -19.23 1.61
CA GLN A 88 -2.84 -19.76 0.34
C GLN A 88 -3.26 -18.86 -0.82
N ASP A 89 -4.51 -18.39 -0.82
CA ASP A 89 -5.02 -17.48 -1.83
C ASP A 89 -4.25 -16.15 -1.83
N LEU A 90 -4.03 -15.56 -0.66
CA LEU A 90 -3.18 -14.37 -0.51
C LEU A 90 -1.76 -14.64 -1.03
N SER A 91 -1.18 -15.79 -0.68
CA SER A 91 0.18 -16.13 -1.11
C SER A 91 0.27 -16.31 -2.63
N GLN A 92 -0.75 -16.89 -3.26
CA GLN A 92 -0.81 -17.05 -4.72
C GLN A 92 -0.94 -15.72 -5.45
N GLN A 93 -1.58 -14.72 -4.81
CA GLN A 93 -1.65 -13.35 -5.32
C GLN A 93 -0.35 -12.56 -5.13
N GLY A 94 0.67 -13.07 -4.42
CA GLY A 94 1.91 -12.33 -4.11
C GLY A 94 1.99 -11.83 -2.66
N GLY A 95 1.00 -12.16 -1.83
CA GLY A 95 0.95 -11.84 -0.40
C GLY A 95 0.32 -10.48 -0.09
N VAL A 96 0.22 -10.16 1.21
CA VAL A 96 -0.49 -8.96 1.70
C VAL A 96 0.07 -7.67 1.13
N ALA A 97 1.40 -7.52 1.07
CA ALA A 97 2.01 -6.31 0.54
C ALA A 97 1.66 -6.11 -0.94
N PHE A 98 1.75 -7.16 -1.76
CA PHE A 98 1.35 -7.10 -3.17
C PHE A 98 -0.14 -6.71 -3.28
N THR A 99 -1.03 -7.44 -2.58
CA THR A 99 -2.47 -7.16 -2.62
C THR A 99 -2.79 -5.73 -2.20
N LEU A 100 -2.17 -5.25 -1.12
CA LEU A 100 -2.37 -3.89 -0.60
C LEU A 100 -1.92 -2.84 -1.63
N VAL A 101 -0.68 -2.92 -2.12
CA VAL A 101 -0.14 -1.94 -3.06
C VAL A 101 -0.92 -1.96 -4.37
N SER A 102 -1.21 -3.14 -4.94
CA SER A 102 -2.04 -3.26 -6.14
C SER A 102 -3.41 -2.64 -5.97
N LYS A 103 -4.10 -2.88 -4.85
CA LYS A 103 -5.42 -2.30 -4.61
C LYS A 103 -5.36 -0.78 -4.44
N ILE A 104 -4.35 -0.25 -3.74
CA ILE A 104 -4.17 1.20 -3.56
C ILE A 104 -3.96 1.88 -4.92
N VAL A 105 -2.98 1.45 -5.72
CA VAL A 105 -2.70 2.13 -7.00
C VAL A 105 -3.88 2.04 -7.96
N ASN A 106 -4.63 0.93 -7.91
CA ASN A 106 -5.83 0.74 -8.73
C ASN A 106 -7.02 1.58 -8.26
N SER A 107 -7.12 1.98 -6.99
CA SER A 107 -8.21 2.82 -6.50
C SER A 107 -7.98 4.33 -6.72
N LEU A 108 -6.76 4.73 -7.09
CA LEU A 108 -6.41 6.14 -7.30
C LEU A 108 -6.63 6.54 -8.76
N ASP A 109 -7.85 6.87 -9.13
CA ASP A 109 -8.22 7.17 -10.53
C ASP A 109 -8.05 8.64 -10.93
N ASP A 110 -7.82 9.52 -9.95
CA ASP A 110 -7.73 10.96 -10.14
C ASP A 110 -6.29 11.47 -10.25
N CYS A 111 -5.37 10.67 -10.80
CA CYS A 111 -3.97 11.05 -10.98
C CYS A 111 -3.34 10.49 -12.26
N ASP A 112 -2.19 11.05 -12.60
CA ASP A 112 -1.37 10.67 -13.75
C ASP A 112 -0.35 9.59 -13.37
N ALA A 113 0.10 9.62 -12.11
CA ALA A 113 1.08 8.67 -11.58
C ALA A 113 0.98 8.50 -10.06
N VAL A 114 1.54 7.39 -9.58
CA VAL A 114 1.83 7.14 -8.16
C VAL A 114 3.33 6.89 -8.01
N PHE A 115 3.98 7.63 -7.13
CA PHE A 115 5.40 7.46 -6.80
C PHE A 115 5.56 6.75 -5.47
N ALA A 116 6.63 5.98 -5.31
CA ALA A 116 7.00 5.38 -4.04
C ALA A 116 8.50 5.57 -3.77
N TYR A 117 8.85 5.81 -2.50
CA TYR A 117 10.24 5.88 -2.04
C TYR A 117 10.60 4.63 -1.24
N VAL A 118 11.40 3.74 -1.82
CA VAL A 118 11.56 2.37 -1.32
C VAL A 118 13.02 2.06 -0.98
N GLY A 119 13.34 2.15 0.31
CA GLY A 119 14.65 1.81 0.86
C GLY A 119 14.90 0.31 1.07
N HIS A 120 13.84 -0.50 1.17
CA HIS A 120 13.95 -1.92 1.51
C HIS A 120 13.84 -2.83 0.28
N ARG A 121 14.87 -3.64 0.02
CA ARG A 121 14.96 -4.53 -1.16
C ARG A 121 13.76 -5.46 -1.36
N ALA A 122 13.16 -5.97 -0.29
CA ALA A 122 12.01 -6.87 -0.42
C ALA A 122 10.73 -6.11 -0.81
N ALA A 123 10.55 -4.87 -0.34
CA ALA A 123 9.44 -4.03 -0.75
C ALA A 123 9.60 -3.64 -2.22
N TYR A 124 10.82 -3.26 -2.61
CA TYR A 124 11.15 -2.90 -3.98
C TYR A 124 10.75 -3.97 -5.01
N LYS A 125 11.05 -5.24 -4.73
CA LYS A 125 10.65 -6.36 -5.61
C LYS A 125 9.13 -6.51 -5.74
N ILE A 126 8.39 -6.21 -4.67
CA ILE A 126 6.93 -6.28 -4.67
C ILE A 126 6.37 -5.15 -5.51
N ASP A 127 6.85 -3.92 -5.31
CA ASP A 127 6.37 -2.77 -6.09
C ASP A 127 6.62 -2.96 -7.59
N LEU A 128 7.80 -3.46 -7.97
CA LEU A 128 8.07 -3.80 -9.37
C LEU A 128 7.13 -4.90 -9.90
N ALA A 129 6.81 -5.91 -9.09
CA ALA A 129 5.86 -6.96 -9.47
C ALA A 129 4.43 -6.42 -9.62
N VAL A 130 4.05 -5.38 -8.87
CA VAL A 130 2.77 -4.68 -9.03
C VAL A 130 2.71 -3.88 -10.34
N GLY A 131 3.87 -3.49 -10.89
CA GLY A 131 3.98 -2.77 -12.15
C GLY A 131 4.62 -1.39 -12.03
N PHE A 132 5.19 -1.05 -10.87
CA PHE A 132 6.07 0.11 -10.78
C PHE A 132 7.31 -0.09 -11.65
N ILE A 133 7.86 1.02 -12.14
CA ILE A 133 9.13 1.04 -12.87
C ILE A 133 10.12 1.93 -12.13
N GLN A 134 11.40 1.60 -12.29
CA GLN A 134 12.50 2.37 -11.71
C GLN A 134 12.69 3.69 -12.44
N THR A 135 12.89 4.78 -11.69
CA THR A 135 13.29 6.09 -12.24
C THR A 135 14.83 6.22 -12.27
N GLN A 136 15.34 7.37 -12.74
CA GLN A 136 16.77 7.67 -12.64
C GLN A 136 17.28 7.91 -11.21
N TYR A 137 16.38 8.09 -10.24
CA TYR A 137 16.74 8.37 -8.85
C TYR A 137 16.68 7.10 -8.01
N ASP A 138 17.71 6.89 -7.19
CA ASP A 138 17.74 5.79 -6.25
C ASP A 138 16.53 5.83 -5.32
N HIS A 139 15.97 4.64 -5.06
CA HIS A 139 14.78 4.41 -4.24
C HIS A 139 13.47 4.98 -4.78
N LEU A 140 13.48 5.79 -5.84
CA LEU A 140 12.27 6.36 -6.41
C LEU A 140 11.77 5.51 -7.59
N ILE A 141 10.54 5.04 -7.45
CA ILE A 141 9.82 4.26 -8.46
C ILE A 141 8.48 4.91 -8.78
N VAL A 142 7.96 4.63 -9.97
CA VAL A 142 6.72 5.22 -10.47
C VAL A 142 5.79 4.18 -11.08
N TYR A 143 4.50 4.33 -10.81
CA TYR A 143 3.41 3.64 -11.47
C TYR A 143 2.63 4.66 -12.31
N TRP A 144 2.66 4.52 -13.63
CA TRP A 144 1.92 5.41 -14.53
C TRP A 144 0.47 4.97 -14.65
N LYS A 145 -0.47 5.88 -14.38
CA LYS A 145 -1.92 5.62 -14.52
C LYS A 145 -2.41 5.76 -15.95
N LYS A 146 -1.66 6.49 -16.78
CA LYS A 146 -1.93 6.67 -18.21
C LYS A 146 -0.62 6.88 -18.97
N GLN A 147 -0.67 6.74 -20.29
CA GLN A 147 0.47 7.07 -21.14
C GLN A 147 0.65 8.58 -21.22
N LEU A 148 1.85 9.04 -20.90
CA LEU A 148 2.29 10.44 -20.96
C LEU A 148 3.48 10.55 -21.92
N ASP A 149 3.68 11.73 -22.50
CA ASP A 149 4.90 12.03 -23.25
C ASP A 149 6.13 12.09 -22.33
N GLU A 150 7.33 11.93 -22.91
CA GLU A 150 8.58 11.88 -22.15
C GLU A 150 8.89 13.16 -21.38
N SER A 151 8.49 14.33 -21.89
CA SER A 151 8.71 15.61 -21.19
C SER A 151 7.89 15.65 -19.91
N THR A 152 6.60 15.34 -20.01
CA THR A 152 5.71 15.29 -18.85
C THR A 152 6.17 14.24 -17.84
N GLN A 153 6.59 13.04 -18.29
CA GLN A 153 7.10 12.02 -17.37
C GLN A 153 8.33 12.51 -16.59
N LYS A 154 9.27 13.16 -17.28
CA LYS A 154 10.48 13.70 -16.67
C LYS A 154 10.16 14.78 -15.63
N GLU A 155 9.27 15.71 -15.95
CA GLU A 155 8.82 16.77 -15.04
C GLU A 155 8.19 16.19 -13.77
N LEU A 156 7.34 15.16 -13.90
CA LEU A 156 6.70 14.52 -12.75
C LEU A 156 7.69 13.73 -11.88
N ILE A 157 8.67 13.07 -12.50
CA ILE A 157 9.74 12.40 -11.77
C ILE A 157 10.59 13.41 -10.98
N GLU A 158 10.94 14.54 -11.60
CA GLU A 158 11.71 15.61 -10.95
C GLU A 158 10.91 16.25 -9.81
N LEU A 159 9.61 16.48 -9.99
CA LEU A 159 8.71 16.96 -8.95
C LEU A 159 8.67 16.03 -7.74
N ALA A 160 8.51 14.72 -7.98
CA ALA A 160 8.49 13.71 -6.92
C ALA A 160 9.85 13.61 -6.21
N HIS A 161 10.95 13.67 -6.96
CA HIS A 161 12.30 13.60 -6.40
C HIS A 161 12.61 14.77 -5.46
N GLN A 162 12.15 15.98 -5.78
CA GLN A 162 12.34 17.17 -4.96
C GLN A 162 11.69 17.07 -3.56
N GLN A 163 10.71 16.18 -3.38
CA GLN A 163 10.10 15.95 -2.06
C GLN A 163 11.01 15.17 -1.11
N GLY A 164 12.01 14.46 -1.62
CA GLY A 164 12.85 13.56 -0.83
C GLY A 164 12.10 12.29 -0.39
N PRO A 165 12.55 11.64 0.70
CA PRO A 165 11.83 10.52 1.30
C PRO A 165 10.48 10.97 1.86
N PHE A 166 9.43 10.18 1.59
CA PHE A 166 8.06 10.39 2.08
C PHE A 166 7.51 9.09 2.68
#